data_AF-A0A2N7CIM7-F1
#
_entry.id   AF-A0A2N7CIM7-F1
#
_cell.length_a   1.000
_cell.length_b   1.000
_cell.length_c   1.000
_cell.angle_alpha   90.00
_cell.angle_beta   90.00
_cell.angle_gamma   90.00
#
_symmetry.space_group_name_H-M   'P 1'
#
loop_
_entity.id
_entity.type
_entity.pdbx_description
1 polymer ?
#
loop_
_entity_poly.entity_id
_entity_poly.type
_entity_poly.pdbx_seq_one_letter_code
_entity_poly.pdbx_strand_id
1 'polypeptide(L)'
;MGRQSNEKKRNRANNAGGVPVDAYNVALAIANVLHELRPKTSGVLTEPTTPLNLYHIYFLYLWIAGHLSGIEREQDIPDLVLVSGRVDCALHHLRRVREGGVSWVEYAIPCALAKETVYLWQPMPEALNAVFSYWLTHHDTELRLTKMQKKQLFWRLKKRKLRTPEALRSQLVLRKDLLYSYIERMAHCDPYLSLPAQKLITAKKVHHHSALSYQMLNCDQIRYEIFCAHNRYLQRLIPQINQRHIKPFCDVRLPTTGALIPVFTTLNERPPYLKKAGAIVAFTLELTEGARTYIPIPPISIGSTRAIPIPKLSLFFGHLRQQLATAPEKNASQDALREYYNARTYELALLFVLLTGARPTHHISIEQEACFDLQRALIKDKGRYRLIDIPNYLRQAIESYLKLQAHVLQTLAPNDASAMGPLWYLIDENNAAVALTAKTLRLFMHAQWQHCFQQRLGSPEEKVVPYQLRHSFAQHALMATHPRLTTQQIDVLMGHSELGEHLGSAYAFQACNQTLIAHLNHWPSRLQLSAITPCLSKKDRAL
;
A
#
# COMPACT_ATOMS: atom_id res chain seq x y z
N MET A 1 -4.57 13.19 35.24
CA MET A 1 -5.44 12.85 34.08
C MET A 1 -5.08 13.56 32.76
N GLY A 2 -4.48 14.77 32.75
CA GLY A 2 -4.18 15.51 31.50
C GLY A 2 -3.08 14.92 30.60
N ARG A 3 -2.08 14.21 31.15
CA ARG A 3 -0.94 13.67 30.37
C ARG A 3 -1.35 12.51 29.45
N GLN A 4 -2.10 11.53 29.98
CA GLN A 4 -2.68 10.45 29.19
C GLN A 4 -3.73 10.95 28.19
N SER A 5 -4.51 11.98 28.54
CA SER A 5 -5.46 12.61 27.60
C SER A 5 -4.74 13.28 26.43
N ASN A 6 -3.65 14.03 26.72
CA ASN A 6 -2.81 14.65 25.70
C ASN A 6 -2.05 13.63 24.85
N GLU A 7 -1.56 12.53 25.45
CA GLU A 7 -0.97 11.41 24.69
C GLU A 7 -2.01 10.74 23.80
N LYS A 8 -3.22 10.48 24.28
CA LYS A 8 -4.32 9.97 23.47
C LYS A 8 -4.73 10.96 22.38
N LYS A 9 -4.70 12.28 22.63
CA LYS A 9 -5.05 13.31 21.64
C LYS A 9 -3.95 13.46 20.58
N ARG A 10 -2.68 13.39 20.99
CA ARG A 10 -1.50 13.40 20.10
C ARG A 10 -1.43 12.12 19.26
N ASN A 11 -1.72 10.97 19.87
CA ASN A 11 -1.84 9.70 19.16
C ASN A 11 -3.01 9.73 18.17
N ARG A 12 -4.19 10.25 18.56
CA ARG A 12 -5.32 10.45 17.64
C ARG A 12 -5.00 11.40 16.47
N ALA A 13 -4.28 12.49 16.73
CA ALA A 13 -3.82 13.42 15.67
C ALA A 13 -2.78 12.77 14.74
N ASN A 14 -1.95 11.86 15.24
CA ASN A 14 -1.04 11.06 14.42
C ASN A 14 -1.79 9.94 13.66
N ASN A 15 -2.87 9.38 14.23
CA ASN A 15 -3.70 8.31 13.66
C ASN A 15 -4.62 8.80 12.53
N ALA A 16 -4.99 10.09 12.51
CA ALA A 16 -5.90 10.66 11.51
C ALA A 16 -5.24 11.00 10.16
N GLY A 17 -4.06 10.44 9.86
CA GLY A 17 -3.27 10.79 8.69
C GLY A 17 -2.58 12.14 8.88
N GLY A 18 -1.54 12.16 9.72
CA GLY A 18 -0.92 13.36 10.27
C GLY A 18 -0.73 14.53 9.31
N VAL A 19 -0.67 15.74 9.86
CA VAL A 19 -0.50 16.95 9.03
C VAL A 19 0.89 16.92 8.38
N PRO A 20 0.99 17.02 7.03
CA PRO A 20 2.26 17.12 6.36
C PRO A 20 3.10 18.27 6.93
N VAL A 21 4.40 18.04 7.07
CA VAL A 21 5.30 19.12 7.53
C VAL A 21 5.22 20.29 6.54
N ASP A 22 5.20 21.51 7.07
CA ASP A 22 5.16 22.73 6.28
C ASP A 22 6.37 22.81 5.33
N ALA A 23 6.09 22.96 4.04
CA ALA A 23 7.11 22.87 3.00
C ALA A 23 8.06 24.08 3.01
N TYR A 24 7.57 25.26 3.40
CA TYR A 24 8.38 26.48 3.47
C TYR A 24 9.41 26.40 4.59
N ASN A 25 8.99 25.98 5.79
CA ASN A 25 9.86 25.77 6.94
C ASN A 25 10.91 24.67 6.67
N VAL A 26 10.55 23.62 5.93
CA VAL A 26 11.50 22.59 5.48
C VAL A 26 12.51 23.17 4.49
N ALA A 27 12.08 23.96 3.51
CA ALA A 27 12.96 24.61 2.55
C ALA A 27 13.98 25.54 3.22
N LEU A 28 13.55 26.33 4.20
CA LEU A 28 14.44 27.16 5.04
C LEU A 28 15.45 26.32 5.84
N ALA A 29 15.01 25.21 6.42
CA ALA A 29 15.90 24.32 7.17
C ALA A 29 16.92 23.65 6.26
N ILE A 30 16.54 23.24 5.05
CA ILE A 30 17.46 22.73 4.02
C ILE A 30 18.47 23.81 3.63
N ALA A 31 18.02 25.02 3.31
CA ALA A 31 18.90 26.16 3.00
C ALA A 31 19.94 26.39 4.10
N ASN A 32 19.52 26.36 5.37
CA ASN A 32 20.43 26.52 6.51
C ASN A 32 21.44 25.38 6.61
N VAL A 33 21.03 24.13 6.39
CA VAL A 33 21.96 22.99 6.40
C VAL A 33 22.95 23.10 5.26
N LEU A 34 22.48 23.33 4.02
CA LEU A 34 23.37 23.48 2.87
C LEU A 34 24.35 24.64 3.08
N HIS A 35 23.91 25.74 3.69
CA HIS A 35 24.78 26.85 4.08
C HIS A 35 25.84 26.48 5.13
N GLU A 36 25.50 25.62 6.10
CA GLU A 36 26.47 25.14 7.10
C GLU A 36 27.46 24.09 6.55
N LEU A 37 27.09 23.37 5.50
CA LEU A 37 27.96 22.39 4.84
C LEU A 37 28.99 23.01 3.91
N ARG A 38 28.91 24.32 3.66
CA ARG A 38 29.88 25.08 2.88
C ARG A 38 31.28 25.04 3.51
N PRO A 39 32.35 25.08 2.71
CA PRO A 39 33.67 25.41 3.23
C PRO A 39 33.60 26.80 3.88
N LYS A 40 34.08 26.91 5.14
CA LYS A 40 34.16 28.18 5.86
C LYS A 40 35.63 28.46 6.13
N THR A 41 36.16 29.50 5.54
CA THR A 41 37.52 29.98 5.80
C THR A 41 37.44 31.10 6.85
N SER A 42 38.30 31.04 7.87
CA SER A 42 38.33 32.09 8.90
C SER A 42 38.65 33.44 8.27
N GLY A 43 37.90 34.49 8.63
CA GLY A 43 38.11 35.85 8.14
C GLY A 43 37.58 36.17 6.73
N VAL A 44 36.99 35.20 6.01
CA VAL A 44 36.43 35.43 4.66
C VAL A 44 34.89 35.36 4.71
N LEU A 45 34.22 36.38 4.18
CA LEU A 45 32.77 36.35 3.98
C LEU A 45 32.41 35.16 3.09
N THR A 46 31.53 34.28 3.58
CA THR A 46 31.11 33.11 2.81
C THR A 46 30.31 33.57 1.59
N GLU A 47 30.81 33.31 0.38
CA GLU A 47 30.08 33.60 -0.84
C GLU A 47 28.68 32.95 -0.83
N PRO A 48 27.68 33.60 -1.46
CA PRO A 48 26.32 33.07 -1.50
C PRO A 48 26.24 31.74 -2.26
N THR A 49 27.13 31.48 -3.21
CA THR A 49 27.19 30.22 -3.96
C THR A 49 28.35 29.35 -3.46
N THR A 50 28.22 28.04 -3.53
CA THR A 50 29.24 27.11 -3.01
C THR A 50 29.50 25.99 -3.99
N PRO A 51 30.76 25.57 -4.20
CA PRO A 51 31.06 24.39 -4.97
C PRO A 51 30.37 23.17 -4.36
N LEU A 52 29.68 22.39 -5.19
CA LEU A 52 29.18 21.08 -4.79
C LEU A 52 30.35 20.27 -4.22
N ASN A 53 30.12 19.63 -3.09
CA ASN A 53 31.16 18.85 -2.39
C ASN A 53 30.56 17.59 -1.76
N LEU A 54 31.44 16.71 -1.27
CA LEU A 54 31.06 15.40 -0.73
C LEU A 54 30.13 15.51 0.49
N TYR A 55 30.20 16.58 1.30
CA TYR A 55 29.26 16.77 2.42
C TYR A 55 27.82 17.00 1.97
N HIS A 56 27.61 17.67 0.83
CA HIS A 56 26.28 17.80 0.26
C HIS A 56 25.73 16.44 -0.17
N ILE A 57 26.55 15.62 -0.86
CA ILE A 57 26.17 14.27 -1.28
C ILE A 57 25.80 13.40 -0.08
N TYR A 58 26.63 13.40 0.97
CA TYR A 58 26.35 12.66 2.19
C TYR A 58 25.08 13.13 2.90
N PHE A 59 24.90 14.44 3.06
CA PHE A 59 23.69 14.96 3.71
C PHE A 59 22.43 14.55 2.95
N LEU A 60 22.40 14.76 1.63
CA LEU A 60 21.24 14.41 0.81
C LEU A 60 20.96 12.91 0.80
N TYR A 61 22.00 12.07 0.72
CA TYR A 61 21.88 10.62 0.81
C TYR A 61 21.31 10.18 2.16
N LEU A 62 21.92 10.62 3.26
CA LEU A 62 21.49 10.25 4.61
C LEU A 62 20.08 10.75 4.91
N TRP A 63 19.70 11.88 4.32
CA TRP A 63 18.36 12.45 4.46
C TRP A 63 17.32 11.64 3.71
N ILE A 64 17.54 11.33 2.43
CA ILE A 64 16.57 10.59 1.61
C ILE A 64 16.46 9.11 2.03
N ALA A 65 17.56 8.52 2.49
CA ALA A 65 17.59 7.16 3.02
C ALA A 65 17.13 7.06 4.49
N GLY A 66 16.77 8.18 5.13
CA GLY A 66 16.24 8.20 6.51
C GLY A 66 17.26 7.88 7.62
N HIS A 67 18.56 7.92 7.32
CA HIS A 67 19.62 7.59 8.29
C HIS A 67 20.02 8.77 9.18
N LEU A 68 19.67 10.02 8.83
CA LEU A 68 20.07 11.20 9.61
C LEU A 68 19.57 11.18 11.05
N SER A 69 18.40 10.61 11.34
CA SER A 69 17.88 10.55 12.71
C SER A 69 18.72 9.64 13.61
N GLY A 70 19.18 8.50 13.08
CA GLY A 70 19.92 7.47 13.83
C GLY A 70 21.41 7.70 14.04
N ILE A 71 22.01 8.74 13.46
CA ILE A 71 23.44 9.06 13.68
C ILE A 71 23.62 9.71 15.06
N GLU A 72 24.32 9.02 15.98
CA GLU A 72 24.59 9.50 17.34
C GLU A 72 26.06 9.85 17.58
N ARG A 73 26.96 9.24 16.80
CA ARG A 73 28.41 9.41 16.85
C ARG A 73 28.99 9.51 15.45
N GLU A 74 30.26 9.93 15.36
CA GLU A 74 30.99 10.12 14.11
C GLU A 74 31.12 8.83 13.29
N GLN A 75 31.23 7.68 13.98
CA GLN A 75 31.37 6.35 13.38
C GLN A 75 30.07 5.85 12.75
N ASP A 76 28.91 6.39 13.16
CA ASP A 76 27.61 5.99 12.61
C ASP A 76 27.39 6.59 11.20
N ILE A 77 28.28 7.49 10.74
CA ILE A 77 28.28 7.96 9.35
C ILE A 77 28.87 6.84 8.47
N PRO A 78 28.06 6.29 7.55
CA PRO A 78 28.47 5.14 6.75
C PRO A 78 29.53 5.51 5.72
N ASP A 79 30.13 4.49 5.12
CA ASP A 79 30.93 4.64 3.91
C ASP A 79 30.06 4.40 2.69
N LEU A 80 29.91 5.42 1.85
CA LEU A 80 29.22 5.28 0.57
C LEU A 80 30.16 4.59 -0.43
N VAL A 81 29.63 3.62 -1.18
CA VAL A 81 30.40 2.85 -2.16
C VAL A 81 29.74 2.94 -3.52
N LEU A 82 30.46 3.48 -4.52
CA LEU A 82 30.01 3.44 -5.90
C LEU A 82 30.38 2.09 -6.51
N VAL A 83 29.40 1.35 -7.01
CA VAL A 83 29.61 0.05 -7.64
C VAL A 83 29.14 0.06 -9.09
N SER A 84 29.68 -0.88 -9.88
CA SER A 84 29.17 -1.14 -11.23
C SER A 84 27.81 -1.84 -11.17
N GLY A 85 27.07 -1.84 -12.27
CA GLY A 85 25.77 -2.54 -12.35
C GLY A 85 25.87 -4.07 -12.23
N ARG A 86 27.07 -4.66 -12.21
CA ARG A 86 27.32 -6.10 -12.04
C ARG A 86 27.28 -6.56 -10.58
N VAL A 87 27.53 -5.64 -9.65
CA VAL A 87 27.66 -5.96 -8.23
C VAL A 87 26.27 -6.03 -7.60
N ASP A 88 26.07 -7.03 -6.76
CA ASP A 88 24.84 -7.18 -5.99
C ASP A 88 24.58 -5.96 -5.10
N CYS A 89 23.30 -5.74 -4.81
CA CYS A 89 22.91 -4.66 -3.90
C CYS A 89 23.39 -4.96 -2.48
N ALA A 90 24.07 -4.01 -1.86
CA ALA A 90 24.46 -4.09 -0.46
C ALA A 90 24.32 -2.72 0.22
N LEU A 91 24.40 -2.73 1.55
CA LEU A 91 24.25 -1.55 2.39
C LEU A 91 25.15 -0.39 1.90
N HIS A 92 24.57 0.80 1.75
CA HIS A 92 25.26 2.03 1.33
C HIS A 92 25.92 1.99 -0.05
N HIS A 93 25.59 1.00 -0.88
CA HIS A 93 25.97 1.01 -2.28
C HIS A 93 25.13 2.01 -3.09
N LEU A 94 25.79 2.67 -4.03
CA LEU A 94 25.19 3.46 -5.09
C LEU A 94 25.66 2.91 -6.43
N ARG A 95 24.80 2.99 -7.45
CA ARG A 95 25.17 2.62 -8.83
C ARG A 95 24.59 3.58 -9.84
N ARG A 96 25.12 3.51 -11.06
CA ARG A 96 24.57 4.21 -12.23
C ARG A 96 23.98 3.18 -13.19
N VAL A 97 22.73 3.39 -13.58
CA VAL A 97 22.02 2.61 -14.59
C VAL A 97 21.81 3.51 -15.81
N ARG A 98 22.22 3.06 -16.99
CA ARG A 98 22.06 3.82 -18.25
C ARG A 98 21.20 3.03 -19.22
N GLU A 99 20.01 3.53 -19.54
CA GLU A 99 19.08 2.93 -20.48
C GLU A 99 18.46 4.02 -21.36
N GLY A 100 18.29 3.76 -22.66
CA GLY A 100 17.75 4.74 -23.59
C GLY A 100 18.59 6.02 -23.69
N GLY A 101 19.92 5.90 -23.54
CA GLY A 101 20.84 7.04 -23.54
C GLY A 101 20.90 7.83 -22.23
N VAL A 102 19.91 7.70 -21.34
CA VAL A 102 19.78 8.44 -20.09
C VAL A 102 20.41 7.64 -18.92
N SER A 103 21.21 8.31 -18.10
CA SER A 103 21.79 7.72 -16.88
C SER A 103 21.02 8.13 -15.63
N TRP A 104 20.83 7.19 -14.71
CA TRP A 104 20.11 7.39 -13.46
C TRP A 104 20.85 6.75 -12.29
N VAL A 105 20.83 7.40 -11.14
CA VAL A 105 21.47 6.90 -9.92
C VAL A 105 20.48 6.07 -9.13
N GLU A 106 20.92 4.92 -8.64
CA GLU A 106 20.19 4.10 -7.67
C GLU A 106 21.00 3.96 -6.38
N TYR A 107 20.30 3.79 -5.26
CA TYR A 107 20.88 3.58 -3.94
C TYR A 107 20.23 2.38 -3.23
N ALA A 108 20.94 1.74 -2.32
CA ALA A 108 20.42 0.60 -1.59
C ALA A 108 19.41 0.99 -0.50
N ILE A 109 18.29 0.25 -0.41
CA ILE A 109 17.34 0.27 0.70
C ILE A 109 17.28 -1.12 1.37
N PRO A 110 17.35 -1.21 2.71
CA PRO A 110 17.21 -2.47 3.41
C PRO A 110 15.75 -2.96 3.43
N CYS A 111 15.55 -4.24 3.12
CA CYS A 111 14.28 -4.93 3.25
C CYS A 111 14.42 -6.12 4.20
N ALA A 112 13.88 -5.97 5.41
CA ALA A 112 13.88 -7.03 6.40
C ALA A 112 12.83 -8.11 6.06
N LEU A 113 13.30 -9.27 5.60
CA LEU A 113 12.52 -10.49 5.47
C LEU A 113 12.52 -11.26 6.80
N ALA A 114 11.81 -12.39 6.87
CA ALA A 114 11.65 -13.14 8.12
C ALA A 114 12.97 -13.71 8.68
N LYS A 115 13.93 -14.06 7.81
CA LYS A 115 15.19 -14.73 8.18
C LYS A 115 16.44 -13.91 7.87
N GLU A 116 16.33 -12.89 7.02
CA GLU A 116 17.46 -12.11 6.53
C GLU A 116 17.05 -10.69 6.14
N THR A 117 18.04 -9.83 5.94
CA THR A 117 17.84 -8.51 5.32
C THR A 117 18.40 -8.55 3.92
N VAL A 118 17.55 -8.36 2.92
CA VAL A 118 17.95 -8.20 1.52
C VAL A 118 18.02 -6.71 1.20
N TYR A 119 18.92 -6.32 0.30
CA TYR A 119 19.03 -4.94 -0.14
C TYR A 119 18.41 -4.79 -1.52
N LEU A 120 17.60 -3.76 -1.69
CA LEU A 120 16.92 -3.44 -2.94
C LEU A 120 17.52 -2.17 -3.52
N TRP A 121 17.81 -2.18 -4.82
CA TRP A 121 18.16 -0.96 -5.54
C TRP A 121 16.94 -0.04 -5.58
N GLN A 122 17.07 1.22 -5.18
CA GLN A 122 16.02 2.22 -5.26
C GLN A 122 16.49 3.38 -6.14
N PRO A 123 15.74 3.77 -7.18
CA PRO A 123 16.06 4.96 -7.95
C PRO A 123 16.08 6.22 -7.09
N MET A 124 17.11 7.04 -7.29
CA MET A 124 17.19 8.38 -6.73
C MET A 124 16.00 9.21 -7.21
N PRO A 125 15.31 9.97 -6.34
CA PRO A 125 14.22 10.84 -6.77
C PRO A 125 14.67 11.85 -7.81
N GLU A 126 13.76 12.26 -8.70
CA GLU A 126 14.03 13.16 -9.83
C GLU A 126 14.74 14.43 -9.40
N ALA A 127 14.28 15.01 -8.28
CA ALA A 127 14.80 16.26 -7.78
C ALA A 127 16.26 16.21 -7.36
N LEU A 128 16.76 15.04 -6.95
CA LEU A 128 18.13 14.88 -6.48
C LEU A 128 19.04 14.27 -7.55
N ASN A 129 18.48 13.58 -8.55
CA ASN A 129 19.26 12.78 -9.49
C ASN A 129 20.32 13.60 -10.24
N ALA A 130 20.06 14.86 -10.58
CA ALA A 130 21.02 15.70 -11.30
C ALA A 130 22.33 15.89 -10.51
N VAL A 131 22.24 16.21 -9.22
CA VAL A 131 23.41 16.42 -8.34
C VAL A 131 24.19 15.12 -8.16
N PHE A 132 23.51 14.00 -7.90
CA PHE A 132 24.15 12.71 -7.74
C PHE A 132 24.78 12.23 -9.06
N SER A 133 24.07 12.35 -10.19
CA SER A 133 24.57 11.93 -11.50
C SER A 133 25.80 12.73 -11.91
N TYR A 134 25.78 14.04 -11.69
CA TYR A 134 26.95 14.88 -11.92
C TYR A 134 28.14 14.42 -11.07
N TRP A 135 27.95 14.28 -9.75
CA TRP A 135 29.03 13.91 -8.83
C TRP A 135 29.67 12.58 -9.21
N LEU A 136 28.85 11.54 -9.39
CA LEU A 136 29.30 10.18 -9.73
C LEU A 136 29.91 10.05 -11.13
N THR A 137 29.76 11.07 -11.99
CA THR A 137 30.32 11.08 -13.35
C THR A 137 31.65 11.80 -13.45
N HIS A 138 31.84 12.87 -12.67
CA HIS A 138 33.00 13.74 -12.80
C HIS A 138 34.04 13.56 -11.70
N HIS A 139 33.79 12.65 -10.75
CA HIS A 139 34.70 12.37 -9.65
C HIS A 139 35.03 10.88 -9.63
N ASP A 140 36.27 10.55 -10.00
CA ASP A 140 36.84 9.19 -9.88
C ASP A 140 37.28 8.88 -8.44
N THR A 141 37.05 9.81 -7.51
CA THR A 141 37.40 9.65 -6.10
C THR A 141 36.45 8.68 -5.41
N GLU A 142 37.02 7.89 -4.50
CA GLU A 142 36.26 7.05 -3.59
C GLU A 142 35.24 7.92 -2.84
N LEU A 143 33.97 7.51 -2.82
CA LEU A 143 32.91 8.24 -2.11
C LEU A 143 33.09 8.22 -0.58
N ARG A 144 34.12 7.55 -0.06
CA ARG A 144 34.37 7.41 1.37
C ARG A 144 34.87 8.71 1.99
N LEU A 145 34.33 9.04 3.16
CA LEU A 145 34.86 10.13 3.98
C LEU A 145 36.02 9.63 4.83
N THR A 146 37.09 10.41 4.91
CA THR A 146 38.14 10.18 5.91
C THR A 146 37.58 10.33 7.32
N LYS A 147 38.26 9.74 8.32
CA LYS A 147 37.87 9.88 9.74
C LYS A 147 37.71 11.34 10.17
N MET A 148 38.61 12.22 9.72
CA MET A 148 38.53 13.66 9.99
C MET A 148 37.30 14.30 9.32
N GLN A 149 36.99 13.91 8.07
CA GLN A 149 35.81 14.40 7.37
C GLN A 149 34.51 13.93 8.03
N LYS A 150 34.42 12.66 8.47
CA LYS A 150 33.27 12.16 9.25
C LYS A 150 33.08 12.96 10.55
N LYS A 151 34.16 13.20 11.28
CA LYS A 151 34.17 14.05 12.49
C LYS A 151 33.61 15.45 12.22
N GLN A 152 34.10 16.10 11.17
CA GLN A 152 33.65 17.44 10.78
C GLN A 152 32.18 17.44 10.35
N LEU A 153 31.75 16.48 9.53
CA LEU A 153 30.37 16.36 9.08
C LEU A 153 29.42 16.11 10.26
N PHE A 154 29.78 15.18 11.14
CA PHE A 154 29.02 14.89 12.36
C PHE A 154 28.90 16.13 13.24
N TRP A 155 30.00 16.86 13.47
CA TRP A 155 29.96 18.08 14.26
C TRP A 155 29.02 19.14 13.65
N ARG A 156 29.07 19.35 12.32
CA ARG A 156 28.18 20.30 11.61
C ARG A 156 26.71 19.89 11.69
N LEU A 157 26.41 18.61 11.44
CA LEU A 157 25.04 18.10 11.41
C LEU A 157 24.45 17.93 12.81
N LYS A 158 25.18 17.40 13.78
CA LYS A 158 24.62 16.98 15.07
C LYS A 158 24.94 17.90 16.24
N LYS A 159 26.17 18.43 16.34
CA LYS A 159 26.62 19.18 17.53
C LYS A 159 26.46 20.70 17.38
N ARG A 160 26.76 21.25 16.21
CA ARG A 160 26.68 22.70 15.96
C ARG A 160 25.22 23.14 15.86
N LYS A 161 24.85 24.25 16.50
CA LYS A 161 23.55 24.92 16.22
C LYS A 161 23.58 25.45 14.78
N LEU A 162 22.53 25.20 13.99
CA LEU A 162 22.43 25.79 12.65
C LEU A 162 22.29 27.30 12.83
N ARG A 163 23.22 28.06 12.28
CA ARG A 163 23.10 29.52 12.26
C ARG A 163 22.39 29.89 10.97
N THR A 164 21.20 30.43 11.11
CA THR A 164 20.43 30.94 9.98
C THR A 164 21.21 32.10 9.34
N PRO A 165 21.42 32.08 8.01
CA PRO A 165 22.03 33.20 7.29
C PRO A 165 21.30 34.50 7.60
N GLU A 166 22.02 35.62 7.60
CA GLU A 166 21.46 36.94 7.93
C GLU A 166 20.20 37.27 7.14
N ALA A 167 20.22 37.01 5.84
CA ALA A 167 19.08 37.19 4.94
C ALA A 167 17.83 36.36 5.31
N LEU A 168 17.97 35.33 6.14
CA LEU A 168 16.90 34.41 6.55
C LEU A 168 16.57 34.50 8.05
N ARG A 169 17.26 35.34 8.85
CA ARG A 169 17.14 35.34 10.32
C ARG A 169 15.75 35.68 10.85
N SER A 170 14.96 36.45 10.10
CA SER A 170 13.59 36.82 10.48
C SER A 170 12.56 35.71 10.27
N GLN A 171 12.97 34.58 9.68
CA GLN A 171 12.09 33.48 9.32
C GLN A 171 12.08 32.40 10.41
N LEU A 172 10.92 31.77 10.63
CA LEU A 172 10.80 30.62 11.52
C LEU A 172 11.49 29.40 10.89
N VAL A 173 12.53 28.89 11.54
CA VAL A 173 13.26 27.73 11.03
C VAL A 173 12.82 26.45 11.73
N LEU A 174 12.53 25.42 10.94
CA LEU A 174 12.20 24.10 11.44
C LEU A 174 13.35 23.51 12.27
N ARG A 175 13.03 22.82 13.36
CA ARG A 175 14.02 22.10 14.16
C ARG A 175 14.66 20.95 13.36
N LYS A 176 15.93 20.64 13.67
CA LYS A 176 16.70 19.57 13.01
C LYS A 176 16.02 18.20 13.07
N ASP A 177 15.45 17.84 14.21
CA ASP A 177 14.78 16.55 14.40
C ASP A 177 13.62 16.36 13.41
N LEU A 178 12.86 17.42 13.15
CA LEU A 178 11.76 17.41 12.19
C LEU A 178 12.26 17.38 10.74
N LEU A 179 13.34 18.09 10.42
CA LEU A 179 13.97 18.00 9.09
C LEU A 179 14.51 16.58 8.85
N TYR A 180 15.22 16.01 9.81
CA TYR A 180 15.85 14.69 9.67
C TYR A 180 14.84 13.55 9.59
N SER A 181 13.64 13.72 10.15
CA SER A 181 12.53 12.79 10.04
C SER A 181 11.50 13.17 8.97
N TYR A 182 11.82 14.12 8.06
CA TYR A 182 10.87 14.62 7.07
C TYR A 182 10.30 13.49 6.19
N ILE A 183 11.16 12.65 5.61
CA ILE A 183 10.74 11.55 4.72
C ILE A 183 9.88 10.52 5.48
N GLU A 184 10.31 10.12 6.68
CA GLU A 184 9.56 9.21 7.58
C GLU A 184 8.16 9.77 7.91
N ARG A 185 8.08 11.06 8.29
CA ARG A 185 6.81 11.74 8.60
C ARG A 185 5.91 11.85 7.39
N MET A 186 6.46 12.25 6.25
CA MET A 186 5.70 12.33 5.01
C MET A 186 5.16 10.95 4.60
N ALA A 187 5.95 9.89 4.76
CA ALA A 187 5.50 8.52 4.52
C ALA A 187 4.35 8.09 5.44
N HIS A 188 4.35 8.51 6.71
CA HIS A 188 3.22 8.28 7.63
C HIS A 188 1.94 9.02 7.24
N CYS A 189 2.07 10.18 6.60
CA CYS A 189 0.94 11.02 6.22
C CYS A 189 0.49 10.78 4.77
N ASP A 190 1.18 9.93 4.02
CA ASP A 190 0.87 9.68 2.61
C ASP A 190 -0.29 8.69 2.47
N PRO A 191 -1.46 9.13 1.98
CA PRO A 191 -2.63 8.26 1.90
C PRO A 191 -2.51 7.21 0.78
N TYR A 192 -1.54 7.33 -0.13
CA TYR A 192 -1.36 6.45 -1.29
C TYR A 192 -0.15 5.53 -1.18
N LEU A 193 0.67 5.67 -0.13
CA LEU A 193 1.80 4.79 0.12
C LEU A 193 1.32 3.53 0.83
N SER A 194 1.50 2.36 0.21
CA SER A 194 1.09 1.10 0.82
C SER A 194 1.90 0.82 2.09
N LEU A 195 1.31 0.03 3.00
CA LEU A 195 1.99 -0.37 4.24
C LEU A 195 3.27 -1.20 4.01
N PRO A 196 3.34 -2.13 3.02
CA PRO A 196 4.62 -2.75 2.64
C PRO A 196 5.70 -1.72 2.28
N ALA A 197 5.40 -0.73 1.42
CA ALA A 197 6.37 0.28 1.03
C ALA A 197 6.73 1.24 2.19
N GLN A 198 5.74 1.66 2.97
CA GLN A 198 5.93 2.52 4.14
C GLN A 198 6.88 1.88 5.18
N LYS A 199 6.82 0.55 5.36
CA LYS A 199 7.70 -0.17 6.29
C LYS A 199 9.18 -0.03 5.92
N LEU A 200 9.50 0.02 4.62
CA LEU A 200 10.88 0.17 4.14
C LEU A 200 11.40 1.60 4.40
N ILE A 201 10.54 2.62 4.32
CA ILE A 201 10.92 4.01 4.59
C ILE A 201 11.04 4.29 6.11
N THR A 202 10.15 3.72 6.92
CA THR A 202 9.97 4.09 8.34
C THR A 202 10.69 3.16 9.32
N ALA A 203 11.58 2.30 8.83
CA ALA A 203 12.38 1.37 9.63
C ALA A 203 11.58 0.61 10.71
N LYS A 204 10.40 0.08 10.32
CA LYS A 204 9.47 -0.72 11.16
C LYS A 204 8.64 0.05 12.21
N LYS A 205 8.63 1.39 12.24
CA LYS A 205 7.68 2.15 13.07
C LYS A 205 6.30 2.29 12.40
N VAL A 206 5.79 1.19 11.85
CA VAL A 206 4.49 1.21 11.18
C VAL A 206 3.41 0.98 12.22
N HIS A 207 2.46 1.91 12.33
CA HIS A 207 1.36 1.81 13.29
C HIS A 207 0.42 0.61 13.04
N HIS A 208 0.40 0.06 11.82
CA HIS A 208 -0.50 -1.01 11.38
C HIS A 208 0.26 -2.27 10.92
N HIS A 209 0.64 -3.14 11.85
CA HIS A 209 1.30 -4.41 11.53
C HIS A 209 0.38 -5.44 10.83
N SER A 210 -0.94 -5.31 10.97
CA SER A 210 -1.90 -6.32 10.50
C SER A 210 -2.12 -6.34 8.99
N ALA A 211 -1.93 -5.24 8.27
CA ALA A 211 -2.19 -5.20 6.82
C ALA A 211 -1.22 -6.09 6.02
N LEU A 212 0.02 -6.23 6.49
CA LEU A 212 1.02 -7.16 5.92
C LEU A 212 0.58 -8.62 6.04
N SER A 213 -0.34 -8.91 6.96
CA SER A 213 -0.96 -10.23 7.04
C SER A 213 -1.95 -10.49 5.91
N TYR A 214 -2.42 -9.47 5.17
CA TYR A 214 -3.44 -9.62 4.13
C TYR A 214 -2.96 -9.25 2.73
N GLN A 215 -2.01 -8.32 2.64
CA GLN A 215 -1.54 -7.73 1.40
C GLN A 215 -0.15 -8.23 1.02
N MET A 216 0.13 -8.25 -0.27
CA MET A 216 1.40 -8.61 -0.88
C MET A 216 1.76 -7.61 -1.98
N LEU A 217 3.01 -7.19 -2.01
CA LEU A 217 3.60 -6.48 -3.13
C LEU A 217 4.93 -7.12 -3.49
N ASN A 218 5.28 -7.12 -4.76
CA ASN A 218 6.63 -7.47 -5.16
C ASN A 218 7.57 -6.25 -5.02
N CYS A 219 8.88 -6.50 -4.98
CA CYS A 219 9.86 -5.43 -4.78
C CYS A 219 9.83 -4.36 -5.88
N ASP A 220 9.47 -4.70 -7.12
CA ASP A 220 9.37 -3.73 -8.21
C ASP A 220 8.21 -2.75 -8.02
N GLN A 221 7.08 -3.25 -7.53
CA GLN A 221 5.92 -2.42 -7.13
C GLN A 221 6.27 -1.53 -5.94
N ILE A 222 6.96 -2.08 -4.94
CA ILE A 222 7.40 -1.30 -3.77
C ILE A 222 8.37 -0.19 -4.19
N ARG A 223 9.34 -0.49 -5.06
CA ARG A 223 10.28 0.50 -5.60
C ARG A 223 9.56 1.62 -6.34
N TYR A 224 8.56 1.27 -7.15
CA TYR A 224 7.69 2.23 -7.82
C TYR A 224 6.97 3.14 -6.82
N GLU A 225 6.34 2.56 -5.79
CA GLU A 225 5.64 3.36 -4.77
C GLU A 225 6.57 4.30 -4.01
N ILE A 226 7.74 3.81 -3.56
CA ILE A 226 8.75 4.64 -2.86
C ILE A 226 9.25 5.76 -3.78
N PHE A 227 9.53 5.45 -5.05
CA PHE A 227 9.97 6.45 -6.02
C PHE A 227 8.92 7.56 -6.19
N CYS A 228 7.66 7.19 -6.45
CA CYS A 228 6.57 8.14 -6.57
C CYS A 228 6.34 8.94 -5.28
N ALA A 229 6.41 8.29 -4.12
CA ALA A 229 6.26 8.93 -2.81
C ALA A 229 7.35 9.99 -2.57
N HIS A 230 8.63 9.63 -2.73
CA HIS A 230 9.73 10.57 -2.59
C HIS A 230 9.61 11.74 -3.57
N ASN A 231 9.23 11.49 -4.83
CA ASN A 231 9.00 12.56 -5.79
C ASN A 231 7.87 13.50 -5.35
N ARG A 232 6.73 12.98 -4.87
CA ARG A 232 5.64 13.81 -4.30
C ARG A 232 6.15 14.66 -3.12
N TYR A 233 6.95 14.07 -2.23
CA TYR A 233 7.43 14.77 -1.03
C TYR A 233 8.39 15.90 -1.39
N LEU A 234 9.29 15.68 -2.35
CA LEU A 234 10.27 16.67 -2.78
C LEU A 234 9.64 17.72 -3.71
N GLN A 235 8.65 17.36 -4.53
CA GLN A 235 7.94 18.30 -5.40
C GLN A 235 7.24 19.41 -4.60
N ARG A 236 6.79 19.13 -3.36
CA ARG A 236 6.27 20.14 -2.44
C ARG A 236 7.31 21.19 -2.04
N LEU A 237 8.59 20.81 -1.98
CA LEU A 237 9.68 21.66 -1.54
C LEU A 237 10.21 22.56 -2.66
N ILE A 238 10.18 22.09 -3.91
CA ILE A 238 10.77 22.77 -5.07
C ILE A 238 10.28 24.23 -5.21
N PRO A 239 8.96 24.54 -5.20
CA PRO A 239 8.50 25.93 -5.31
C PRO A 239 8.99 26.81 -4.16
N GLN A 240 9.08 26.25 -2.95
CA GLN A 240 9.52 26.98 -1.76
C GLN A 240 11.04 27.25 -1.81
N ILE A 241 11.82 26.27 -2.25
CA ILE A 241 13.26 26.40 -2.46
C ILE A 241 13.58 27.45 -3.53
N ASN A 242 12.76 27.54 -4.58
CA ASN A 242 12.95 28.49 -5.68
C ASN A 242 12.52 29.93 -5.36
N GLN A 243 12.03 30.22 -4.14
CA GLN A 243 11.76 31.60 -3.73
C GLN A 243 13.05 32.43 -3.70
N ARG A 244 12.95 33.71 -4.10
CA ARG A 244 14.09 34.60 -4.34
C ARG A 244 15.09 34.69 -3.18
N HIS A 245 14.62 34.65 -1.93
CA HIS A 245 15.45 34.74 -0.74
C HIS A 245 16.02 33.39 -0.27
N ILE A 246 15.42 32.26 -0.66
CA ILE A 246 15.88 30.91 -0.28
C ILE A 246 16.84 30.34 -1.32
N LYS A 247 16.51 30.53 -2.60
CA LYS A 247 17.22 29.95 -3.75
C LYS A 247 18.75 30.10 -3.70
N PRO A 248 19.34 31.26 -3.37
CA PRO A 248 20.80 31.41 -3.31
C PRO A 248 21.48 30.45 -2.32
N PHE A 249 20.75 29.98 -1.30
CA PHE A 249 21.27 29.05 -0.30
C PHE A 249 21.18 27.58 -0.72
N CYS A 250 20.35 27.30 -1.73
CA CYS A 250 20.07 25.96 -2.26
C CYS A 250 20.67 25.73 -3.66
N ASP A 251 21.28 26.73 -4.27
CA ASP A 251 22.04 26.58 -5.51
C ASP A 251 23.50 26.22 -5.22
N VAL A 252 24.06 25.31 -6.02
CA VAL A 252 25.44 24.83 -5.94
C VAL A 252 26.17 25.03 -7.26
N ARG A 253 27.45 25.41 -7.17
CA ARG A 253 28.33 25.54 -8.33
C ARG A 253 28.96 24.20 -8.64
N LEU A 254 28.86 23.74 -9.88
CA LEU A 254 29.50 22.50 -10.31
C LEU A 254 31.02 22.69 -10.37
N PRO A 255 31.84 21.89 -9.65
CA PRO A 255 33.30 22.04 -9.58
C PRO A 255 34.00 22.06 -10.95
N THR A 256 33.58 21.20 -11.89
CA THR A 256 34.23 21.05 -13.20
C THR A 256 33.81 22.12 -14.20
N THR A 257 32.53 22.52 -14.21
CA THR A 257 31.97 23.41 -15.25
C THR A 257 31.76 24.84 -14.77
N GLY A 258 31.80 25.09 -13.46
CA GLY A 258 31.47 26.38 -12.86
C GLY A 258 29.99 26.76 -12.95
N ALA A 259 29.15 25.93 -13.56
CA ALA A 259 27.72 26.20 -13.73
C ALA A 259 27.00 26.20 -12.39
N LEU A 260 26.10 27.16 -12.19
CA LEU A 260 25.25 27.23 -11.02
C LEU A 260 23.97 26.44 -11.28
N ILE A 261 23.71 25.41 -10.49
CA ILE A 261 22.50 24.58 -10.60
C ILE A 261 21.78 24.52 -9.25
N PRO A 262 20.44 24.39 -9.22
CA PRO A 262 19.73 24.12 -7.99
C PRO A 262 20.03 22.70 -7.49
N VAL A 263 20.16 22.52 -6.17
CA VAL A 263 20.29 21.18 -5.56
C VAL A 263 19.07 20.31 -5.83
N PHE A 264 17.89 20.93 -5.98
CA PHE A 264 16.64 20.27 -6.35
C PHE A 264 16.21 20.70 -7.75
N THR A 265 16.18 19.76 -8.70
CA THR A 265 15.80 20.03 -10.10
C THR A 265 14.40 19.50 -10.44
N THR A 266 13.75 20.05 -11.46
CA THR A 266 12.46 19.54 -11.99
C THR A 266 12.60 18.81 -13.33
N LEU A 267 13.78 18.84 -13.93
CA LEU A 267 13.98 18.53 -15.34
C LEU A 267 15.01 17.43 -15.49
N ASN A 268 14.54 16.18 -15.52
CA ASN A 268 15.29 15.09 -16.12
C ASN A 268 14.33 14.26 -16.95
N GLU A 269 14.66 14.05 -18.23
CA GLU A 269 14.05 12.95 -18.95
C GLU A 269 14.35 11.66 -18.16
N ARG A 270 13.30 10.89 -17.86
CA ARG A 270 13.47 9.61 -17.16
C ARG A 270 13.94 8.54 -18.16
N PRO A 271 14.82 7.60 -17.78
CA PRO A 271 15.09 6.43 -18.60
C PRO A 271 13.80 5.58 -18.78
N PRO A 272 13.70 4.76 -19.85
CA PRO A 272 12.49 4.00 -20.17
C PRO A 272 11.93 3.17 -19.00
N TYR A 273 12.78 2.47 -18.23
CA TYR A 273 12.34 1.65 -17.09
C TYR A 273 11.66 2.45 -15.96
N LEU A 274 11.92 3.76 -15.85
CA LEU A 274 11.28 4.66 -14.88
C LEU A 274 10.02 5.36 -15.42
N LYS A 275 9.71 5.22 -16.71
CA LYS A 275 8.47 5.73 -17.32
C LYS A 275 7.29 4.77 -17.11
N LYS A 276 7.56 3.48 -16.84
CA LYS A 276 6.51 2.46 -16.65
C LYS A 276 5.76 2.66 -15.32
N ALA A 277 4.44 2.77 -15.41
CA ALA A 277 3.59 2.87 -14.22
C ALA A 277 3.42 1.51 -13.51
N GLY A 278 3.35 1.55 -12.18
CA GLY A 278 3.01 0.42 -11.32
C GLY A 278 4.17 -0.48 -10.88
N ALA A 279 5.30 -0.48 -11.60
CA ALA A 279 6.47 -1.27 -11.25
C ALA A 279 7.75 -0.68 -11.84
N ILE A 280 8.84 -0.67 -11.06
CA ILE A 280 10.19 -0.33 -11.53
C ILE A 280 11.02 -1.61 -11.44
N VAL A 281 11.57 -2.07 -12.56
CA VAL A 281 12.37 -3.30 -12.66
C VAL A 281 13.81 -3.04 -12.25
N ALA A 282 14.43 -3.99 -11.53
CA ALA A 282 15.84 -3.90 -11.14
C ALA A 282 16.66 -4.70 -12.14
N PHE A 283 17.89 -4.26 -12.41
CA PHE A 283 18.73 -4.94 -13.39
C PHE A 283 20.08 -5.33 -12.81
N THR A 284 20.67 -6.38 -13.38
CA THR A 284 22.11 -6.67 -13.32
C THR A 284 22.71 -6.36 -14.68
N LEU A 285 23.84 -5.67 -14.70
CA LEU A 285 24.56 -5.35 -15.93
C LEU A 285 25.43 -6.53 -16.33
N GLU A 286 25.27 -7.04 -17.54
CA GLU A 286 26.23 -7.93 -18.19
C GLU A 286 26.99 -7.15 -19.28
N LEU A 287 28.29 -7.45 -19.40
CA LEU A 287 29.08 -6.94 -20.55
C LEU A 287 29.57 -8.16 -21.30
N THR A 288 29.14 -8.30 -22.54
CA THR A 288 29.72 -9.21 -23.53
C THR A 288 30.68 -8.41 -24.43
N GLU A 289 31.45 -9.08 -25.30
CA GLU A 289 32.44 -8.47 -26.20
C GLU A 289 31.80 -7.42 -27.15
N GLY A 290 31.55 -6.22 -26.62
CA GLY A 290 31.02 -5.06 -27.35
C GLY A 290 29.66 -4.53 -26.88
N ALA A 291 28.90 -5.24 -26.02
CA ALA A 291 27.55 -4.83 -25.64
C ALA A 291 27.33 -4.72 -24.12
N ARG A 292 26.56 -3.71 -23.71
CA ARG A 292 26.05 -3.54 -22.34
C ARG A 292 24.60 -4.01 -22.30
N THR A 293 24.34 -5.10 -21.58
CA THR A 293 23.01 -5.68 -21.47
C THR A 293 22.51 -5.57 -20.04
N TYR A 294 21.30 -5.06 -19.84
CA TYR A 294 20.67 -5.00 -18.52
C TYR A 294 19.68 -6.15 -18.40
N ILE A 295 19.99 -7.11 -17.54
CA ILE A 295 19.16 -8.29 -17.30
C ILE A 295 18.27 -8.04 -16.09
N PRO A 296 16.94 -8.17 -16.21
CA PRO A 296 16.02 -8.03 -15.09
C PRO A 296 16.34 -9.00 -13.94
N ILE A 297 16.42 -8.47 -12.72
CA ILE A 297 16.48 -9.25 -11.48
C ILE A 297 15.06 -9.71 -11.14
N PRO A 298 14.80 -11.01 -10.92
CA PRO A 298 13.49 -11.51 -10.55
C PRO A 298 12.97 -10.84 -9.26
N PRO A 299 11.72 -10.34 -9.25
CA PRO A 299 11.24 -9.60 -8.10
C PRO A 299 10.82 -10.53 -6.96
N ILE A 300 11.17 -10.15 -5.73
CA ILE A 300 10.80 -10.88 -4.52
C ILE A 300 9.45 -10.36 -4.02
N SER A 301 8.55 -11.26 -3.63
CA SER A 301 7.25 -10.91 -3.04
C SER A 301 7.36 -10.69 -1.54
N ILE A 302 6.78 -9.58 -1.06
CA ILE A 302 6.78 -9.16 0.35
C ILE A 302 5.34 -9.03 0.83
N GLY A 303 5.00 -9.76 1.90
CA GLY A 303 3.67 -9.75 2.51
C GLY A 303 3.00 -11.13 2.50
N SER A 304 1.67 -11.15 2.49
CA SER A 304 0.85 -12.36 2.61
C SER A 304 0.68 -13.10 1.28
N THR A 305 1.05 -14.37 1.24
CA THR A 305 0.83 -15.27 0.09
C THR A 305 -0.57 -15.89 0.03
N ARG A 306 -1.46 -15.55 0.97
CA ARG A 306 -2.76 -16.23 1.14
C ARG A 306 -3.84 -15.81 0.15
N ALA A 307 -3.66 -14.69 -0.55
CA ALA A 307 -4.64 -14.21 -1.52
C ALA A 307 -4.72 -15.15 -2.73
N ILE A 308 -5.93 -15.53 -3.12
CA ILE A 308 -6.20 -16.37 -4.27
C ILE A 308 -6.15 -15.52 -5.55
N PRO A 309 -5.47 -15.96 -6.61
CA PRO A 309 -5.46 -15.27 -7.91
C PRO A 309 -6.86 -15.10 -8.51
N ILE A 310 -7.12 -13.94 -9.12
CA ILE A 310 -8.41 -13.61 -9.77
C ILE A 310 -8.88 -14.71 -10.73
N PRO A 311 -8.06 -15.26 -11.65
CA PRO A 311 -8.53 -16.29 -12.58
C PRO A 311 -9.08 -17.53 -11.86
N LYS A 312 -8.45 -17.95 -10.75
CA LYS A 312 -8.95 -19.10 -9.97
C LYS A 312 -10.27 -18.77 -9.28
N LEU A 313 -10.42 -17.55 -8.75
CA LEU A 313 -11.69 -17.10 -8.19
C LEU A 313 -12.81 -17.08 -9.25
N SER A 314 -12.54 -16.52 -10.43
CA SER A 314 -13.49 -16.50 -11.55
C SER A 314 -13.95 -17.90 -11.93
N LEU A 315 -13.01 -18.85 -12.06
CA LEU A 315 -13.34 -20.24 -12.40
C LEU A 315 -14.15 -20.91 -11.28
N PHE A 316 -13.79 -20.71 -10.02
CA PHE A 316 -14.47 -21.30 -8.87
C PHE A 316 -15.92 -20.80 -8.73
N PHE A 317 -16.14 -19.48 -8.79
CA PHE A 317 -17.51 -18.94 -8.71
C PHE A 317 -18.33 -19.24 -9.96
N GLY A 318 -17.70 -19.33 -11.14
CA GLY A 318 -18.34 -19.84 -12.35
C GLY A 318 -18.79 -21.30 -12.20
N HIS A 319 -17.95 -22.14 -11.60
CA HIS A 319 -18.28 -23.54 -11.30
C HIS A 319 -19.47 -23.66 -10.33
N LEU A 320 -19.45 -22.93 -9.22
CA LEU A 320 -20.58 -22.91 -8.27
C LEU A 320 -21.87 -22.46 -8.97
N ARG A 321 -21.81 -21.42 -9.80
CA ARG A 321 -22.97 -20.94 -10.57
C ARG A 321 -23.51 -21.98 -11.54
N GLN A 322 -22.62 -22.68 -12.24
CA GLN A 322 -22.99 -23.70 -13.22
C GLN A 322 -23.67 -24.90 -12.55
N GLN A 323 -23.12 -25.39 -11.43
CA GLN A 323 -23.74 -26.49 -10.67
C GLN A 323 -25.14 -26.13 -10.18
N LEU A 324 -25.38 -24.86 -9.88
CA LEU A 324 -26.66 -24.38 -9.35
C LEU A 324 -27.56 -23.75 -10.42
N ALA A 325 -27.18 -23.82 -11.70
CA ALA A 325 -27.87 -23.13 -12.79
C ALA A 325 -29.33 -23.58 -12.94
N THR A 326 -29.58 -24.88 -12.77
CA THR A 326 -30.91 -25.47 -12.88
C THR A 326 -31.50 -25.65 -11.49
N ALA A 327 -32.62 -24.96 -11.24
CA ALA A 327 -33.41 -25.22 -10.04
C ALA A 327 -34.06 -26.60 -10.13
N PRO A 328 -34.31 -27.27 -8.99
CA PRO A 328 -35.06 -28.53 -8.98
C PRO A 328 -36.41 -28.37 -9.70
N GLU A 329 -36.83 -29.41 -10.42
CA GLU A 329 -38.14 -29.42 -11.05
C GLU A 329 -39.26 -29.32 -10.00
N LYS A 330 -40.46 -28.90 -10.42
CA LYS A 330 -41.61 -28.76 -9.50
C LYS A 330 -41.96 -30.03 -8.73
N ASN A 331 -41.64 -31.20 -9.30
CA ASN A 331 -41.92 -32.51 -8.72
C ASN A 331 -40.67 -33.13 -8.07
N ALA A 332 -39.58 -32.36 -7.93
CA ALA A 332 -38.37 -32.84 -7.27
C ALA A 332 -38.64 -33.17 -5.80
N SER A 333 -37.82 -34.07 -5.24
CA SER A 333 -37.93 -34.41 -3.82
C SER A 333 -37.68 -33.18 -2.94
N GLN A 334 -38.27 -33.19 -1.74
CA GLN A 334 -38.02 -32.18 -0.73
C GLN A 334 -36.53 -32.08 -0.39
N ASP A 335 -35.82 -33.21 -0.41
CA ASP A 335 -34.37 -33.27 -0.20
C ASP A 335 -33.60 -32.52 -1.30
N ALA A 336 -33.97 -32.69 -2.57
CA ALA A 336 -33.34 -31.96 -3.66
C ALA A 336 -33.56 -30.45 -3.56
N LEU A 337 -34.75 -30.01 -3.13
CA LEU A 337 -35.02 -28.59 -2.87
C LEU A 337 -34.20 -28.06 -1.69
N ARG A 338 -34.06 -28.86 -0.63
CA ARG A 338 -33.24 -28.51 0.55
C ARG A 338 -31.77 -28.40 0.19
N GLU A 339 -31.22 -29.36 -0.55
CA GLU A 339 -29.84 -29.36 -1.03
C GLU A 339 -29.56 -28.13 -1.90
N TYR A 340 -30.47 -27.82 -2.84
CA TYR A 340 -30.36 -26.64 -3.68
C TYR A 340 -30.35 -25.34 -2.87
N TYR A 341 -31.27 -25.20 -1.90
CA TYR A 341 -31.35 -24.06 -1.00
C TYR A 341 -30.08 -23.90 -0.15
N ASN A 342 -29.58 -24.99 0.43
CA ASN A 342 -28.36 -24.99 1.22
C ASN A 342 -27.14 -24.62 0.37
N ALA A 343 -27.02 -25.15 -0.85
CA ALA A 343 -25.94 -24.81 -1.76
C ALA A 343 -25.96 -23.32 -2.16
N ARG A 344 -27.16 -22.76 -2.43
CA ARG A 344 -27.34 -21.32 -2.67
C ARG A 344 -27.00 -20.46 -1.45
N THR A 345 -27.30 -20.95 -0.24
CA THR A 345 -26.92 -20.31 1.03
C THR A 345 -25.40 -20.23 1.17
N TYR A 346 -24.69 -21.34 0.93
CA TYR A 346 -23.22 -21.35 0.98
C TYR A 346 -22.61 -20.42 -0.06
N GLU A 347 -23.10 -20.46 -1.30
CA GLU A 347 -22.64 -19.57 -2.36
C GLU A 347 -22.79 -18.10 -1.99
N LEU A 348 -23.97 -17.70 -1.47
CA LEU A 348 -24.23 -16.34 -1.02
C LEU A 348 -23.27 -15.91 0.09
N ALA A 349 -22.99 -16.78 1.05
CA ALA A 349 -22.05 -16.50 2.13
C ALA A 349 -20.60 -16.34 1.63
N LEU A 350 -20.17 -17.13 0.64
CA LEU A 350 -18.84 -16.97 0.02
C LEU A 350 -18.75 -15.66 -0.77
N LEU A 351 -19.81 -15.31 -1.53
CA LEU A 351 -19.90 -14.02 -2.22
C LEU A 351 -19.88 -12.86 -1.22
N PHE A 352 -20.59 -12.98 -0.11
CA PHE A 352 -20.60 -11.97 0.95
C PHE A 352 -19.19 -11.70 1.46
N VAL A 353 -18.42 -12.74 1.80
CA VAL A 353 -17.03 -12.59 2.26
C VAL A 353 -16.14 -11.99 1.17
N LEU A 354 -16.24 -12.47 -0.07
CA LEU A 354 -15.40 -12.03 -1.19
C LEU A 354 -15.69 -10.58 -1.60
N LEU A 355 -16.94 -10.14 -1.52
CA LEU A 355 -17.37 -8.85 -2.05
C LEU A 355 -17.45 -7.73 -0.99
N THR A 356 -17.37 -8.06 0.30
CA THR A 356 -17.41 -7.07 1.40
C THR A 356 -16.17 -7.13 2.31
N GLY A 357 -15.33 -8.15 2.16
CA GLY A 357 -14.19 -8.38 3.04
C GLY A 357 -14.58 -8.77 4.47
N ALA A 358 -15.82 -9.20 4.74
CA ALA A 358 -16.25 -9.65 6.07
C ALA A 358 -15.39 -10.79 6.64
N ARG A 359 -15.24 -10.88 7.97
CA ARG A 359 -14.50 -11.99 8.61
C ARG A 359 -15.37 -13.24 8.60
N PRO A 360 -14.97 -14.34 7.93
CA PRO A 360 -15.79 -15.54 7.84
C PRO A 360 -15.95 -16.29 9.17
N THR A 361 -15.19 -15.92 10.20
CA THR A 361 -15.29 -16.50 11.54
C THR A 361 -16.23 -15.74 12.48
N HIS A 362 -16.76 -14.58 12.05
CA HIS A 362 -17.58 -13.73 12.92
C HIS A 362 -19.01 -13.62 12.40
N HIS A 363 -19.20 -13.02 11.21
CA HIS A 363 -20.51 -12.83 10.59
C HIS A 363 -20.40 -13.24 9.13
N ILE A 364 -21.00 -14.37 8.81
CA ILE A 364 -21.18 -14.89 7.43
C ILE A 364 -22.63 -14.86 6.99
N SER A 365 -23.51 -14.42 7.89
CA SER A 365 -24.91 -14.06 7.66
C SER A 365 -25.17 -12.70 8.30
N ILE A 366 -26.06 -11.91 7.70
CA ILE A 366 -26.48 -10.59 8.22
C ILE A 366 -27.75 -10.78 9.03
N GLU A 367 -27.84 -10.19 10.22
CA GLU A 367 -29.10 -10.16 10.99
C GLU A 367 -30.14 -9.31 10.26
N GLN A 368 -31.39 -9.78 10.20
CA GLN A 368 -32.46 -9.12 9.45
C GLN A 368 -32.70 -7.68 9.94
N GLU A 369 -32.71 -7.47 11.26
CA GLU A 369 -32.87 -6.15 11.90
C GLU A 369 -31.69 -5.20 11.62
N ALA A 370 -30.53 -5.76 11.27
CA ALA A 370 -29.29 -5.03 11.01
C ALA A 370 -29.06 -4.70 9.53
N CYS A 371 -30.01 -5.05 8.65
CA CYS A 371 -29.92 -4.82 7.22
C CYS A 371 -30.76 -3.61 6.79
N PHE A 372 -30.12 -2.61 6.20
CA PHE A 372 -30.76 -1.35 5.79
C PHE A 372 -30.99 -1.35 4.28
N ASP A 373 -32.22 -1.72 3.88
CA ASP A 373 -32.68 -1.72 2.48
C ASP A 373 -31.78 -2.51 1.52
N LEU A 374 -31.10 -3.54 2.03
CA LEU A 374 -30.08 -4.32 1.29
C LEU A 374 -28.96 -3.47 0.65
N GLN A 375 -28.81 -2.21 1.06
CA GLN A 375 -27.74 -1.32 0.60
C GLN A 375 -26.58 -1.32 1.59
N ARG A 376 -26.89 -1.45 2.88
CA ARG A 376 -25.92 -1.44 3.97
C ARG A 376 -26.33 -2.44 5.04
N ALA A 377 -25.37 -2.90 5.83
CA ALA A 377 -25.65 -3.76 6.97
C ALA A 377 -24.69 -3.48 8.13
N LEU A 378 -25.17 -3.71 9.36
CA LEU A 378 -24.29 -3.82 10.52
C LEU A 378 -23.85 -5.26 10.70
N ILE A 379 -22.55 -5.45 10.88
CA ILE A 379 -21.99 -6.75 11.26
C ILE A 379 -21.17 -6.62 12.54
N LYS A 380 -21.19 -7.65 13.38
CA LYS A 380 -20.36 -7.72 14.57
C LYS A 380 -19.01 -8.33 14.23
N ASP A 381 -17.97 -7.53 14.33
CA ASP A 381 -16.59 -7.94 14.11
C ASP A 381 -15.80 -7.79 15.42
N LYS A 382 -15.19 -8.89 15.91
CA LYS A 382 -14.55 -8.97 17.24
C LYS A 382 -15.41 -8.40 18.38
N GLY A 383 -16.71 -8.67 18.36
CA GLY A 383 -17.64 -8.21 19.39
C GLY A 383 -18.12 -6.76 19.23
N ARG A 384 -17.71 -6.03 18.18
CA ARG A 384 -18.08 -4.63 17.93
C ARG A 384 -18.80 -4.47 16.59
N TYR A 385 -19.79 -3.60 16.52
CA TYR A 385 -20.52 -3.36 15.29
C TYR A 385 -19.74 -2.45 14.34
N ARG A 386 -19.71 -2.83 13.06
CA ARG A 386 -19.27 -1.98 11.96
C ARG A 386 -20.29 -2.00 10.83
N LEU A 387 -20.39 -0.88 10.14
CA LEU A 387 -21.21 -0.74 8.94
C LEU A 387 -20.44 -1.28 7.73
N ILE A 388 -21.13 -2.00 6.86
CA ILE A 388 -20.62 -2.45 5.57
C ILE A 388 -21.59 -2.01 4.47
N ASP A 389 -21.03 -1.61 3.33
CA ASP A 389 -21.80 -1.34 2.11
C ASP A 389 -21.96 -2.63 1.30
N ILE A 390 -23.15 -2.85 0.76
CA ILE A 390 -23.51 -4.02 -0.03
C ILE A 390 -23.44 -3.64 -1.51
N PRO A 391 -22.51 -4.20 -2.30
CA PRO A 391 -22.42 -3.93 -3.73
C PRO A 391 -23.69 -4.38 -4.48
N ASN A 392 -24.02 -3.72 -5.58
CA ASN A 392 -25.21 -3.98 -6.40
C ASN A 392 -25.34 -5.44 -6.81
N TYR A 393 -24.23 -6.08 -7.21
CA TYR A 393 -24.22 -7.50 -7.57
C TYR A 393 -24.65 -8.39 -6.39
N LEU A 394 -24.12 -8.11 -5.20
CA LEU A 394 -24.45 -8.86 -4.00
C LEU A 394 -25.90 -8.59 -3.57
N ARG A 395 -26.38 -7.35 -3.70
CA ARG A 395 -27.78 -7.00 -3.46
C ARG A 395 -28.72 -7.85 -4.32
N GLN A 396 -28.46 -7.94 -5.62
CA GLN A 396 -29.23 -8.80 -6.53
C GLN A 396 -29.17 -10.28 -6.12
N ALA A 397 -28.00 -10.76 -5.68
CA ALA A 397 -27.85 -12.13 -5.19
C ALA A 397 -28.69 -12.38 -3.93
N ILE A 398 -28.73 -11.44 -2.99
CA ILE A 398 -29.56 -11.50 -1.78
C ILE A 398 -31.05 -11.48 -2.17
N GLU A 399 -31.49 -10.57 -3.03
CA GLU A 399 -32.89 -10.50 -3.49
C GLU A 399 -33.35 -11.80 -4.17
N SER A 400 -32.51 -12.37 -5.03
CA SER A 400 -32.79 -13.66 -5.69
C SER A 400 -32.87 -14.81 -4.67
N TYR A 401 -31.97 -14.80 -3.68
CA TYR A 401 -31.98 -15.77 -2.58
C TYR A 401 -33.24 -15.66 -1.73
N LEU A 402 -33.68 -14.45 -1.36
CA LEU A 402 -34.88 -14.25 -0.55
C LEU A 402 -36.15 -14.74 -1.26
N LYS A 403 -36.22 -14.61 -2.60
CA LYS A 403 -37.30 -15.21 -3.40
C LYS A 403 -37.29 -16.74 -3.33
N LEU A 404 -36.12 -17.37 -3.41
CA LEU A 404 -35.97 -18.82 -3.23
C LEU A 404 -36.37 -19.23 -1.81
N GLN A 405 -35.90 -18.50 -0.80
CA GLN A 405 -36.22 -18.75 0.60
C GLN A 405 -37.74 -18.69 0.84
N ALA A 406 -38.44 -17.70 0.30
CA ALA A 406 -39.90 -17.61 0.41
C ALA A 406 -40.60 -18.85 -0.18
N HIS A 407 -40.14 -19.35 -1.33
CA HIS A 407 -40.66 -20.57 -1.94
C HIS A 407 -40.38 -21.82 -1.09
N VAL A 408 -39.18 -21.92 -0.53
CA VAL A 408 -38.78 -23.03 0.36
C VAL A 408 -39.61 -23.01 1.64
N LEU A 409 -39.85 -21.84 2.24
CA LEU A 409 -40.69 -21.69 3.43
C LEU A 409 -42.12 -22.16 3.19
N GLN A 410 -42.67 -21.87 2.01
CA GLN A 410 -44.03 -22.33 1.63
C GLN A 410 -44.09 -23.83 1.35
N THR A 411 -43.00 -24.43 0.87
CA THR A 411 -43.00 -25.81 0.35
C THR A 411 -42.54 -26.83 1.40
N LEU A 412 -41.46 -26.50 2.12
CA LEU A 412 -40.88 -27.38 3.14
C LEU A 412 -41.42 -27.07 4.54
N ALA A 413 -41.90 -25.85 4.79
CA ALA A 413 -42.30 -25.37 6.12
C ALA A 413 -41.30 -25.76 7.24
N PRO A 414 -40.03 -25.32 7.16
CA PRO A 414 -39.00 -25.75 8.09
C PRO A 414 -39.30 -25.32 9.53
N ASN A 415 -39.01 -26.19 10.48
CA ASN A 415 -39.11 -25.89 11.91
C ASN A 415 -38.15 -24.74 12.27
N ASP A 416 -38.54 -23.90 13.24
CA ASP A 416 -37.75 -22.80 13.79
C ASP A 416 -37.36 -21.69 12.80
N ALA A 417 -37.83 -21.74 11.56
CA ALA A 417 -37.48 -20.75 10.53
C ALA A 417 -37.90 -19.31 10.89
N SER A 418 -39.02 -19.15 11.61
CA SER A 418 -39.50 -17.84 12.07
C SER A 418 -38.68 -17.26 13.24
N ALA A 419 -37.94 -18.10 13.96
CA ALA A 419 -37.05 -17.69 15.05
C ALA A 419 -35.64 -17.32 14.57
N MET A 420 -35.33 -17.53 13.28
CA MET A 420 -34.03 -17.19 12.72
C MET A 420 -33.88 -15.69 12.53
N GLY A 421 -33.00 -15.08 13.34
CA GLY A 421 -32.55 -13.70 13.14
C GLY A 421 -31.73 -13.44 11.85
N PRO A 422 -30.84 -14.37 11.43
CA PRO A 422 -30.05 -14.18 10.21
C PRO A 422 -30.86 -14.28 8.91
N LEU A 423 -30.57 -13.39 7.95
CA LEU A 423 -31.20 -13.35 6.62
C LEU A 423 -31.03 -14.64 5.81
N TRP A 424 -29.94 -15.36 6.00
CA TRP A 424 -29.70 -16.64 5.35
C TRP A 424 -29.13 -17.67 6.32
N TYR A 425 -29.65 -18.89 6.19
CA TYR A 425 -29.45 -20.03 7.08
C TYR A 425 -29.65 -21.33 6.30
N LEU A 426 -29.25 -22.46 6.90
CA LEU A 426 -29.38 -23.77 6.31
C LEU A 426 -30.65 -24.47 6.82
N ILE A 427 -31.12 -25.48 6.10
CA ILE A 427 -32.16 -26.40 6.57
C ILE A 427 -31.50 -27.78 6.69
N ASP A 428 -31.62 -28.42 7.85
CA ASP A 428 -31.03 -29.74 8.10
C ASP A 428 -31.93 -30.90 7.61
N GLU A 429 -31.45 -32.12 7.77
CA GLU A 429 -32.17 -33.33 7.35
C GLU A 429 -33.48 -33.57 8.13
N ASN A 430 -33.60 -32.99 9.32
CA ASN A 430 -34.81 -33.01 10.14
C ASN A 430 -35.77 -31.86 9.80
N ASN A 431 -35.51 -31.15 8.69
CA ASN A 431 -36.28 -29.99 8.25
C ASN A 431 -36.28 -28.84 9.28
N ALA A 432 -35.24 -28.71 10.10
CA ALA A 432 -35.06 -27.60 11.02
C ALA A 432 -34.16 -26.52 10.41
N ALA A 433 -34.50 -25.26 10.62
CA ALA A 433 -33.66 -24.13 10.26
C ALA A 433 -32.46 -24.05 11.21
N VAL A 434 -31.24 -24.04 10.67
CA VAL A 434 -30.00 -24.02 11.44
C VAL A 434 -29.06 -22.92 10.96
N ALA A 435 -28.39 -22.27 11.91
CA ALA A 435 -27.46 -21.19 11.59
C ALA A 435 -26.27 -21.67 10.75
N LEU A 436 -25.90 -20.87 9.75
CA LEU A 436 -24.69 -21.12 8.97
C LEU A 436 -23.45 -20.90 9.86
N THR A 437 -22.52 -21.86 9.86
CA THR A 437 -21.30 -21.79 10.68
C THR A 437 -20.04 -21.67 9.83
N ALA A 438 -18.98 -21.08 10.39
CA ALA A 438 -17.68 -21.01 9.73
C ALA A 438 -17.11 -22.41 9.41
N LYS A 439 -17.43 -23.41 10.24
CA LYS A 439 -17.02 -24.81 10.02
C LYS A 439 -17.70 -25.38 8.78
N THR A 440 -19.02 -25.26 8.66
CA THR A 440 -19.77 -25.79 7.52
C THR A 440 -19.41 -25.07 6.23
N LEU A 441 -19.25 -23.74 6.26
CA LEU A 441 -18.80 -22.96 5.12
C LEU A 441 -17.39 -23.39 4.63
N ARG A 442 -16.48 -23.70 5.56
CA ARG A 442 -15.13 -24.17 5.23
C ARG A 442 -15.14 -25.55 4.59
N LEU A 443 -15.96 -26.48 5.11
CA LEU A 443 -16.10 -27.81 4.54
C LEU A 443 -16.68 -27.76 3.12
N PHE A 444 -17.75 -26.97 2.93
CA PHE A 444 -18.35 -26.75 1.62
C PHE A 444 -17.36 -26.17 0.63
N MET A 445 -16.69 -25.06 0.97
CA MET A 445 -15.73 -24.42 0.06
C MET A 445 -14.60 -25.38 -0.30
N HIS A 446 -14.07 -26.13 0.66
CA HIS A 446 -12.99 -27.08 0.39
C HIS A 446 -13.43 -28.18 -0.59
N ALA A 447 -14.60 -28.77 -0.38
CA ALA A 447 -15.12 -29.82 -1.25
C ALA A 447 -15.34 -29.33 -2.69
N GLN A 448 -16.01 -28.18 -2.85
CA GLN A 448 -16.27 -27.61 -4.17
C GLN A 448 -14.99 -27.11 -4.85
N TRP A 449 -14.02 -26.61 -4.08
CA TRP A 449 -12.73 -26.21 -4.63
C TRP A 449 -11.99 -27.40 -5.22
N GLN A 450 -11.90 -28.51 -4.48
CA GLN A 450 -11.28 -29.74 -4.98
C GLN A 450 -12.01 -30.24 -6.23
N HIS A 451 -13.34 -30.27 -6.22
CA HIS A 451 -14.10 -30.71 -7.39
C HIS A 451 -13.84 -29.84 -8.64
N CYS A 452 -13.86 -28.52 -8.49
CA CYS A 452 -13.61 -27.56 -9.57
C CYS A 452 -12.24 -27.74 -10.24
N PHE A 453 -11.18 -28.00 -9.45
CA PHE A 453 -9.80 -27.97 -9.94
C PHE A 453 -9.18 -29.34 -10.16
N GLN A 454 -9.60 -30.38 -9.42
CA GLN A 454 -9.17 -31.76 -9.68
C GLN A 454 -9.59 -32.21 -11.08
N GLN A 455 -10.80 -31.84 -11.52
CA GLN A 455 -11.29 -32.12 -12.88
C GLN A 455 -10.48 -31.41 -13.97
N ARG A 456 -9.79 -30.31 -13.64
CA ARG A 456 -9.13 -29.45 -14.63
C ARG A 456 -7.61 -29.60 -14.66
N LEU A 457 -7.00 -29.94 -13.53
CA LEU A 457 -5.54 -29.95 -13.35
C LEU A 457 -4.96 -31.36 -13.10
N GLY A 458 -5.81 -32.39 -13.00
CA GLY A 458 -5.39 -33.79 -12.83
C GLY A 458 -4.65 -34.09 -11.52
N SER A 459 -4.54 -33.11 -10.61
CA SER A 459 -3.88 -33.21 -9.32
C SER A 459 -4.66 -32.43 -8.26
N PRO A 460 -4.68 -32.90 -7.00
CA PRO A 460 -5.35 -32.19 -5.91
C PRO A 460 -4.65 -30.86 -5.64
N GLU A 461 -5.44 -29.80 -5.59
CA GLU A 461 -4.93 -28.45 -5.37
C GLU A 461 -4.76 -28.15 -3.87
N GLU A 462 -3.94 -27.15 -3.54
CA GLU A 462 -3.74 -26.70 -2.17
C GLU A 462 -5.08 -26.39 -1.45
N LYS A 463 -5.14 -26.70 -0.16
CA LYS A 463 -6.34 -26.53 0.65
C LYS A 463 -6.72 -25.05 0.79
N VAL A 464 -7.80 -24.66 0.12
CA VAL A 464 -8.35 -23.30 0.22
C VAL A 464 -9.39 -23.18 1.33
N VAL A 465 -9.44 -22.02 1.99
CA VAL A 465 -10.40 -21.72 3.07
C VAL A 465 -11.08 -20.35 2.89
N PRO A 466 -12.30 -20.13 3.43
CA PRO A 466 -13.04 -18.88 3.25
C PRO A 466 -12.27 -17.62 3.68
N TYR A 467 -11.37 -17.74 4.67
CA TYR A 467 -10.55 -16.61 5.11
C TYR A 467 -9.69 -16.04 3.96
N GLN A 468 -9.26 -16.86 3.01
CA GLN A 468 -8.48 -16.41 1.86
C GLN A 468 -9.27 -15.52 0.90
N LEU A 469 -10.61 -15.64 0.84
CA LEU A 469 -11.46 -14.72 0.08
C LEU A 469 -11.35 -13.29 0.61
N ARG A 470 -11.29 -13.13 1.94
CA ARG A 470 -11.03 -11.83 2.58
C ARG A 470 -9.63 -11.29 2.25
N HIS A 471 -8.61 -12.15 2.15
CA HIS A 471 -7.27 -11.73 1.71
C HIS A 471 -7.29 -11.30 0.23
N SER A 472 -7.99 -12.03 -0.64
CA SER A 472 -8.18 -11.64 -2.04
C SER A 472 -8.87 -10.29 -2.19
N PHE A 473 -9.90 -10.03 -1.39
CA PHE A 473 -10.56 -8.71 -1.34
C PHE A 473 -9.58 -7.60 -0.91
N ALA A 474 -8.84 -7.80 0.19
CA ALA A 474 -7.84 -6.82 0.66
C ALA A 474 -6.73 -6.54 -0.35
N GLN A 475 -6.25 -7.60 -1.02
CA GLN A 475 -5.24 -7.51 -2.07
C GLN A 475 -5.78 -6.74 -3.28
N HIS A 476 -7.03 -6.99 -3.66
CA HIS A 476 -7.64 -6.28 -4.79
C HIS A 476 -7.87 -4.80 -4.48
N ALA A 477 -8.34 -4.47 -3.28
CA ALA A 477 -8.51 -3.10 -2.83
C ALA A 477 -7.17 -2.33 -2.90
N LEU A 478 -6.06 -2.98 -2.55
CA LEU A 478 -4.72 -2.41 -2.68
C LEU A 478 -4.31 -2.17 -4.14
N MET A 479 -4.63 -3.11 -5.04
CA MET A 479 -4.25 -3.07 -6.46
C MET A 479 -5.21 -2.24 -7.32
N ALA A 480 -6.26 -1.68 -6.74
CA ALA A 480 -7.24 -0.90 -7.47
C ALA A 480 -6.62 0.38 -8.04
N THR A 481 -6.82 0.62 -9.34
CA THR A 481 -6.37 1.83 -10.04
C THR A 481 -7.53 2.77 -10.38
N HIS A 482 -8.76 2.24 -10.47
CA HIS A 482 -9.95 2.98 -10.90
C HIS A 482 -11.19 2.58 -10.06
N PRO A 483 -11.54 3.36 -9.02
CA PRO A 483 -10.69 4.39 -8.41
C PRO A 483 -9.52 3.79 -7.64
N ARG A 484 -8.38 4.50 -7.59
CA ARG A 484 -7.29 4.15 -6.66
C ARG A 484 -7.73 4.45 -5.24
N LEU A 485 -7.67 3.44 -4.38
CA LEU A 485 -8.01 3.59 -2.97
C LEU A 485 -6.80 4.07 -2.16
N THR A 486 -7.09 4.89 -1.15
CA THR A 486 -6.14 5.24 -0.10
C THR A 486 -6.02 4.10 0.92
N THR A 487 -4.93 4.05 1.66
CA THR A 487 -4.74 3.08 2.75
C THR A 487 -5.87 3.14 3.79
N GLN A 488 -6.30 4.36 4.14
CA GLN A 488 -7.43 4.59 5.04
C GLN A 488 -8.74 4.03 4.49
N GLN A 489 -9.03 4.23 3.20
CA GLN A 489 -10.22 3.66 2.54
C GLN A 489 -10.19 2.13 2.56
N ILE A 490 -9.03 1.52 2.32
CA ILE A 490 -8.88 0.06 2.42
C ILE A 490 -9.11 -0.40 3.86
N ASP A 491 -8.56 0.29 4.85
CA ASP A 491 -8.76 -0.04 6.26
C ASP A 491 -10.22 0.07 6.71
N VAL A 492 -10.96 1.07 6.18
CA VAL A 492 -12.42 1.18 6.38
C VAL A 492 -13.13 -0.06 5.83
N LEU A 493 -12.87 -0.45 4.58
CA LEU A 493 -13.47 -1.65 3.97
C LEU A 493 -13.14 -2.91 4.77
N MET A 494 -11.89 -3.04 5.23
CA MET A 494 -11.43 -4.21 5.97
C MET A 494 -11.85 -4.23 7.45
N GLY A 495 -12.35 -3.11 7.99
CA GLY A 495 -12.62 -2.99 9.42
C GLY A 495 -11.34 -3.11 10.25
N HIS A 496 -10.32 -2.35 9.83
CA HIS A 496 -9.04 -2.17 10.51
C HIS A 496 -8.92 -0.74 11.00
N SER A 497 -8.12 -0.53 12.05
CA SER A 497 -7.82 0.78 12.68
C SER A 497 -9.01 1.39 13.43
N GLU A 498 -8.75 2.45 14.20
CA GLU A 498 -9.81 3.25 14.85
C GLU A 498 -10.86 3.77 13.85
N LEU A 499 -10.57 3.85 12.54
CA LEU A 499 -11.47 4.44 11.52
C LEU A 499 -12.52 3.48 10.93
N GLY A 500 -12.24 2.17 10.89
CA GLY A 500 -13.13 1.17 10.28
C GLY A 500 -13.72 0.15 11.26
N GLU A 501 -13.24 0.13 12.50
CA GLU A 501 -13.63 -0.89 13.49
C GLU A 501 -14.96 -0.59 14.19
N HIS A 502 -15.43 0.67 14.25
CA HIS A 502 -16.60 1.05 15.06
C HIS A 502 -17.58 1.96 14.32
N LEU A 503 -18.87 1.76 14.61
CA LEU A 503 -19.90 2.77 14.34
C LEU A 503 -19.51 4.12 14.97
N GLY A 504 -19.54 5.18 14.18
CA GLY A 504 -19.24 6.55 14.61
C GLY A 504 -17.76 6.93 14.64
N SER A 505 -16.83 6.01 14.33
CA SER A 505 -15.40 6.34 14.26
C SER A 505 -14.93 6.78 12.87
N ALA A 506 -15.77 6.60 11.86
CA ALA A 506 -15.55 7.08 10.51
C ALA A 506 -15.95 8.56 10.39
N TYR A 507 -14.97 9.46 10.29
CA TYR A 507 -15.17 10.81 9.75
C TYR A 507 -15.28 10.72 8.22
N ALA A 508 -16.33 10.08 7.71
CA ALA A 508 -16.48 9.84 6.27
C ALA A 508 -17.07 11.07 5.57
N PHE A 509 -16.26 11.72 4.73
CA PHE A 509 -16.76 12.68 3.74
C PHE A 509 -17.57 11.93 2.66
N GLN A 510 -18.64 12.56 2.14
CA GLN A 510 -19.52 11.94 1.13
C GLN A 510 -18.78 11.48 -0.13
N ALA A 511 -17.74 12.21 -0.54
CA ALA A 511 -16.86 11.83 -1.67
C ALA A 511 -16.08 10.53 -1.42
N CYS A 512 -15.68 10.25 -0.18
CA CYS A 512 -15.03 8.99 0.18
C CYS A 512 -16.00 7.82 -0.01
N ASN A 513 -17.28 7.99 0.34
CA ASN A 513 -18.29 6.95 0.21
C ASN A 513 -18.55 6.57 -1.26
N GLN A 514 -18.69 7.56 -2.14
CA GLN A 514 -18.85 7.30 -3.58
C GLN A 514 -17.68 6.51 -4.18
N THR A 515 -16.45 6.82 -3.77
CA THR A 515 -15.24 6.11 -4.21
C THR A 515 -15.25 4.65 -3.77
N LEU A 516 -15.63 4.39 -2.51
CA LEU A 516 -15.72 3.04 -1.96
C LEU A 516 -16.81 2.22 -2.67
N ILE A 517 -18.01 2.79 -2.84
CA ILE A 517 -19.12 2.14 -3.54
C ILE A 517 -18.74 1.84 -5.00
N ALA A 518 -18.08 2.77 -5.70
CA ALA A 518 -17.63 2.56 -7.06
C ALA A 518 -16.63 1.38 -7.15
N HIS A 519 -15.68 1.29 -6.23
CA HIS A 519 -14.76 0.16 -6.14
C HIS A 519 -15.51 -1.16 -5.89
N LEU A 520 -16.39 -1.19 -4.90
CA LEU A 520 -17.20 -2.36 -4.54
C LEU A 520 -18.05 -2.86 -5.72
N ASN A 521 -18.66 -1.95 -6.48
CA ASN A 521 -19.45 -2.29 -7.66
C ASN A 521 -18.61 -2.71 -8.87
N HIS A 522 -17.35 -2.26 -8.96
CA HIS A 522 -16.44 -2.70 -10.01
C HIS A 522 -15.92 -4.14 -9.75
N TRP A 523 -15.78 -4.54 -8.50
CA TRP A 523 -15.16 -5.81 -8.12
C TRP A 523 -15.80 -7.07 -8.75
N PRO A 524 -17.13 -7.26 -8.75
CA PRO A 524 -17.80 -8.36 -9.46
C PRO A 524 -17.45 -8.44 -10.95
N SER A 525 -17.37 -7.28 -11.63
CA SER A 525 -17.00 -7.24 -13.05
C SER A 525 -15.56 -7.69 -13.29
N ARG A 526 -14.65 -7.34 -12.38
CA ARG A 526 -13.24 -7.73 -12.46
C ARG A 526 -13.04 -9.23 -12.21
N LEU A 527 -13.87 -9.81 -11.36
CA LEU A 527 -13.97 -11.25 -11.13
C LEU A 527 -14.70 -12.00 -12.24
N GLN A 528 -15.29 -11.30 -13.22
CA GLN A 528 -16.10 -11.88 -14.29
C GLN A 528 -17.24 -12.76 -13.75
N LEU A 529 -17.87 -12.32 -12.66
CA LEU A 529 -18.99 -13.07 -12.08
C LEU A 529 -20.18 -13.06 -13.05
N SER A 530 -20.78 -14.24 -13.26
CA SER A 530 -21.99 -14.37 -14.08
C SER A 530 -23.14 -13.54 -13.52
N ALA A 531 -23.98 -12.98 -14.40
CA ALA A 531 -25.14 -12.21 -13.97
C ALA A 531 -26.05 -13.03 -13.04
N ILE A 532 -26.65 -12.35 -12.05
CA ILE A 532 -27.67 -12.97 -11.21
C ILE A 532 -28.97 -13.02 -12.02
N THR A 533 -29.28 -14.17 -12.60
CA THR A 533 -30.59 -14.37 -13.23
C THR A 533 -31.64 -14.44 -12.13
N PRO A 534 -32.68 -13.59 -12.14
CA PRO A 534 -33.80 -13.73 -11.23
C PRO A 534 -34.52 -15.04 -11.57
N CYS A 535 -34.94 -15.80 -10.56
CA CYS A 535 -35.91 -16.86 -10.78
C CYS A 535 -37.18 -16.21 -11.34
N LEU A 536 -37.44 -16.37 -12.64
CA LEU A 536 -38.63 -15.81 -13.29
C LEU A 536 -39.86 -16.38 -12.60
N SER A 537 -40.57 -15.54 -11.83
CA SER A 537 -41.95 -15.82 -11.49
C SER A 537 -42.72 -15.81 -12.81
N LYS A 538 -43.46 -16.87 -13.10
CA LYS A 538 -44.20 -17.03 -14.37
C LYS A 538 -45.26 -15.94 -14.64
N LYS A 539 -45.47 -14.96 -13.75
CA LYS A 539 -46.39 -13.85 -14.00
C LYS A 539 -45.93 -12.90 -15.12
N ASP A 540 -44.65 -12.89 -15.48
CA ASP A 540 -44.13 -11.97 -16.51
C ASP A 540 -43.97 -12.62 -17.91
N ARG A 541 -44.54 -13.81 -18.14
CA ARG A 541 -44.60 -14.46 -19.47
C ARG A 541 -45.98 -14.40 -20.12
N ALA A 542 -46.93 -13.70 -19.51
CA ALA A 542 -48.27 -13.51 -20.05
C ALA A 542 -48.63 -12.02 -20.01
N LEU A 543 -47.88 -11.22 -20.77
CA LEU A 543 -48.32 -9.93 -21.32
C LEU A 543 -47.69 -9.78 -22.71
#